data_AF-A0A2X2E9U2-F1
#
_entry.id   AF-A0A2X2E9U2-F1
#
_cell.length_a   1.000
_cell.length_b   1.000
_cell.length_c   1.000
_cell.angle_alpha   90.00
_cell.angle_beta   90.00
_cell.angle_gamma   90.00
#
_symmetry.space_group_name_H-M   'P 1'
#
loop_
_entity.id
_entity.type
_entity.pdbx_description
1 polymer ?
#
loop_
_entity_poly.entity_id
_entity_poly.type
_entity_poly.pdbx_seq_one_letter_code
_entity_poly.pdbx_strand_id
1 'polypeptide(L)'
;MKPFSLSAKFVDAEAPNDNLTCSECGCNFSLEDYEFVDAEFDEVECLCPNCQLNADLVGYPCDYCEEPATHSVGSTYYCEGHFEDLVGD
;
A
#
# COMPACT_ATOMS: atom_id res chain seq x y z
N MET A 1 8.22 30.47 -46.46
CA MET A 1 9.62 30.43 -46.00
C MET A 1 9.73 31.23 -44.70
N LYS A 2 10.29 30.58 -43.66
CA LYS A 2 10.74 31.06 -42.33
C LYS A 2 9.68 31.55 -41.31
N PRO A 3 9.91 31.38 -39.99
CA PRO A 3 10.81 30.43 -39.30
C PRO A 3 10.16 29.66 -38.13
N PHE A 4 10.88 28.62 -37.70
CA PHE A 4 10.74 27.87 -36.45
C PHE A 4 10.61 28.80 -35.23
N SER A 5 9.69 28.47 -34.32
CA SER A 5 9.85 28.73 -32.89
C SER A 5 9.60 27.44 -32.14
N LEU A 6 10.72 26.77 -31.87
CA LEU A 6 10.86 25.68 -30.92
C LEU A 6 10.51 26.23 -29.53
N SER A 7 9.44 25.73 -28.92
CA SER A 7 9.23 25.81 -27.48
C SER A 7 8.89 24.42 -26.98
N ALA A 8 9.88 23.52 -27.12
CA ALA A 8 9.90 22.30 -26.34
C ALA A 8 10.01 22.76 -24.88
N LYS A 9 8.89 22.70 -24.16
CA LYS A 9 8.91 22.81 -22.72
C LYS A 9 9.65 21.58 -22.21
N PHE A 10 10.92 21.77 -21.89
CA PHE A 10 11.64 20.87 -21.00
C PHE A 10 10.86 20.92 -19.68
N VAL A 11 9.95 19.97 -19.51
CA VAL A 11 9.46 19.63 -18.19
C VAL A 11 10.62 18.87 -17.59
N ASP A 12 11.29 19.55 -16.67
CA ASP A 12 12.21 18.96 -15.72
C ASP A 12 11.50 17.71 -15.18
N ALA A 13 12.01 16.53 -15.53
CA ALA A 13 11.55 15.27 -14.97
C ALA A 13 12.09 15.22 -13.54
N GLU A 14 11.51 16.05 -12.68
CA GLU A 14 11.44 15.82 -11.25
C GLU A 14 11.03 14.36 -11.12
N ALA A 15 11.84 13.56 -10.42
CA ALA A 15 11.53 12.15 -10.15
C ALA A 15 10.04 12.06 -9.78
N PRO A 16 9.25 11.18 -10.41
CA PRO A 16 7.83 11.13 -10.13
C PRO A 16 7.69 10.81 -8.64
N ASN A 17 7.34 11.82 -7.85
CA ASN A 17 6.70 11.59 -6.58
C ASN A 17 5.33 11.06 -7.00
N ASP A 18 5.26 9.76 -7.29
CA ASP A 18 4.05 9.05 -7.71
C ASP A 18 3.12 9.02 -6.50
N ASN A 19 2.48 10.16 -6.26
CA ASN A 19 1.41 10.33 -5.29
C ASN A 19 0.18 9.63 -5.87
N LEU A 20 0.17 8.30 -5.77
CA LEU A 20 -0.95 7.45 -6.10
C LEU A 20 -2.11 7.78 -5.16
N THR A 21 -3.34 7.52 -5.62
CA THR A 21 -4.55 7.75 -4.82
C THR A 21 -5.25 6.42 -4.62
N CYS A 22 -5.46 6.04 -3.36
CA CYS A 22 -6.09 4.77 -3.02
C CYS A 22 -7.53 4.74 -3.53
N SER A 23 -7.89 3.70 -4.29
CA SER A 23 -9.24 3.55 -4.83
C SER A 23 -10.31 3.36 -3.73
N GLU A 24 -9.92 2.82 -2.56
CA GLU A 24 -10.85 2.52 -1.46
C GLU A 24 -11.01 3.69 -0.48
N CYS A 25 -9.91 4.21 0.07
CA CYS A 25 -9.96 5.26 1.10
C CYS A 25 -9.67 6.67 0.58
N GLY A 26 -9.23 6.81 -0.67
CA GLY A 26 -8.93 8.09 -1.30
C GLY A 26 -7.67 8.80 -0.77
N CYS A 27 -6.87 8.17 0.09
CA CYS A 27 -5.64 8.77 0.57
C CYS A 27 -4.57 8.80 -0.53
N ASN A 28 -3.67 9.77 -0.43
CA ASN A 28 -2.46 9.78 -1.24
C ASN A 28 -1.39 8.89 -0.60
N PHE A 29 -0.74 8.06 -1.40
CA PHE A 29 0.35 7.19 -0.98
C PHE A 29 1.38 7.07 -2.11
N SER A 30 2.54 6.52 -1.79
CA SER A 30 3.64 6.25 -2.70
C SER A 30 4.02 4.77 -2.67
N LEU A 31 4.79 4.32 -3.65
CA LEU A 31 5.34 2.96 -3.63
C LEU A 31 6.36 2.76 -2.51
N GLU A 32 6.98 3.83 -2.00
CA GLU A 32 7.90 3.77 -0.84
C GLU A 32 7.15 3.41 0.45
N ASP A 33 5.85 3.76 0.55
CA ASP A 33 5.03 3.40 1.71
C ASP A 33 4.79 1.88 1.82
N TYR A 34 5.08 1.11 0.77
CA TYR A 34 5.05 -0.35 0.77
C TYR A 34 6.35 -1.00 1.28
N GLU A 35 7.47 -0.28 1.40
CA GLU A 35 8.77 -0.87 1.76
C GLU A 35 8.77 -1.55 3.14
N PHE A 36 7.88 -1.11 4.04
CA PHE A 36 7.79 -1.56 5.43
C PHE A 36 6.49 -2.30 5.76
N VAL A 37 5.70 -2.65 4.76
CA VAL A 37 4.41 -3.33 4.95
C VAL A 37 4.46 -4.69 4.28
N ASP A 38 3.96 -5.73 4.96
CA ASP A 38 3.82 -7.07 4.41
C ASP A 38 2.61 -7.15 3.46
N ALA A 39 2.60 -6.29 2.43
CA ALA A 39 1.60 -6.23 1.37
C ALA A 39 2.28 -5.97 0.03
N GLU A 40 1.72 -6.51 -1.06
CA GLU A 40 2.22 -6.28 -2.42
C GLU A 40 1.36 -5.26 -3.14
N PHE A 41 1.96 -4.25 -3.76
CA PHE A 41 1.21 -3.24 -4.50
C PHE A 41 0.52 -3.85 -5.73
N ASP A 42 -0.81 -3.80 -5.75
CA ASP A 42 -1.62 -4.16 -6.92
C ASP A 42 -1.91 -2.90 -7.78
N GLU A 43 -1.32 -2.86 -8.98
CA GLU A 43 -1.50 -1.76 -9.93
C GLU A 43 -2.92 -1.65 -10.51
N VAL A 44 -3.71 -2.73 -10.44
CA VAL A 44 -5.08 -2.79 -10.97
C VAL A 44 -6.05 -2.16 -9.99
N GLU A 45 -6.00 -2.58 -8.73
CA GLU A 45 -6.88 -2.06 -7.68
C GLU A 45 -6.38 -0.72 -7.12
N CYS A 46 -5.07 -0.46 -7.19
CA CYS A 46 -4.41 0.77 -6.74
C CYS A 46 -4.80 1.14 -5.30
N LEU A 47 -4.46 0.28 -4.36
CA LEU A 47 -4.74 0.47 -2.93
C LEU A 47 -3.53 1.07 -2.22
N CYS A 48 -3.76 1.78 -1.11
CA CYS A 48 -2.66 2.13 -0.20
C CYS A 48 -2.26 0.90 0.63
N PRO A 49 -1.07 0.88 1.24
CA PRO A 49 -0.55 -0.32 1.93
C PRO A 49 -1.50 -0.90 2.98
N ASN A 50 -2.21 -0.04 3.72
CA ASN A 50 -3.16 -0.49 4.74
C ASN A 50 -4.43 -1.11 4.13
N CYS A 51 -4.96 -0.52 3.06
CA CYS A 51 -6.11 -1.06 2.35
C CYS A 51 -5.77 -2.37 1.63
N GLN A 52 -4.57 -2.45 1.05
CA GLN A 52 -4.06 -3.65 0.43
C GLN A 52 -3.88 -4.77 1.46
N LEU A 53 -3.18 -4.49 2.58
CA LEU A 53 -3.00 -5.46 3.66
C LEU A 53 -4.34 -5.97 4.19
N ASN A 54 -5.31 -5.07 4.40
CA ASN A 54 -6.65 -5.47 4.83
C ASN A 54 -7.31 -6.38 3.78
N ALA A 55 -7.22 -6.05 2.49
CA ALA A 55 -7.75 -6.87 1.40
C ALA A 55 -7.09 -8.27 1.36
N ASP A 56 -5.78 -8.35 1.57
CA ASP A 56 -5.02 -9.61 1.62
C ASP A 56 -5.42 -10.49 2.82
N LEU A 57 -5.87 -9.86 3.91
CA LEU A 57 -6.33 -10.52 5.13
C LEU A 57 -7.82 -10.88 5.11
N VAL A 58 -8.61 -10.36 4.17
CA VAL A 58 -10.04 -10.67 4.07
C VAL A 58 -10.22 -12.18 3.90
N GLY A 59 -10.92 -12.79 4.86
CA GLY A 59 -11.21 -14.23 4.86
C GLY A 59 -10.20 -15.09 5.61
N TYR A 60 -9.11 -14.51 6.11
CA TYR A 60 -8.20 -15.19 7.03
C TYR A 60 -8.62 -14.94 8.49
N PRO A 61 -8.97 -15.99 9.24
CA PRO A 61 -9.20 -15.86 10.67
C PRO A 61 -7.85 -15.83 11.42
N CYS A 62 -7.86 -15.28 12.62
CA CYS A 62 -6.78 -15.38 13.57
C CYS A 62 -6.60 -16.84 13.98
N ASP A 63 -5.35 -17.31 13.96
CA ASP A 63 -4.99 -18.69 14.26
C ASP A 63 -5.24 -19.10 15.74
N TYR A 64 -5.58 -18.14 16.62
CA TYR A 64 -5.73 -18.36 18.06
C TYR A 64 -7.18 -18.27 18.56
N CYS A 65 -8.01 -17.43 17.95
CA CYS A 65 -9.40 -17.21 18.40
C CYS A 65 -10.44 -17.17 17.29
N GLU A 66 -10.06 -17.43 16.04
CA GLU A 66 -10.96 -17.45 14.88
C GLU A 66 -11.61 -16.09 14.52
N GLU A 67 -11.33 -15.02 15.27
CA GLU A 67 -11.70 -13.64 14.93
C GLU A 67 -10.97 -13.16 13.65
N PRO A 68 -11.49 -12.19 12.90
CA PRO A 68 -10.84 -11.69 11.69
C PRO A 68 -9.39 -11.25 11.94
N ALA A 69 -8.46 -11.67 11.08
CA ALA A 69 -7.07 -11.24 11.18
C ALA A 69 -6.89 -9.79 10.69
N THR A 70 -6.01 -9.06 11.37
CA THR A 70 -5.60 -7.69 11.01
C THR A 70 -4.09 -7.57 10.79
N HIS A 71 -3.33 -8.62 11.12
CA HIS A 71 -1.89 -8.72 10.91
C HIS A 71 -1.53 -10.09 10.37
N SER A 72 -0.50 -10.14 9.53
CA SER A 72 0.21 -11.37 9.18
C SER A 72 1.66 -11.27 9.66
N VAL A 73 2.19 -12.36 10.22
CA VAL A 73 3.61 -12.45 10.58
C VAL A 73 4.13 -13.78 10.03
N GLY A 74 4.90 -13.70 8.94
CA GLY A 74 5.35 -14.88 8.21
C GLY A 74 4.18 -15.64 7.57
N SER A 75 3.79 -16.77 8.15
CA SER A 75 2.68 -17.61 7.65
C SER A 75 1.53 -17.74 8.66
N THR A 76 1.54 -16.93 9.73
CA THR A 76 0.54 -16.96 10.80
C THR A 76 -0.27 -15.67 10.78
N TYR A 77 -1.57 -15.78 11.04
CA TYR A 77 -2.52 -14.66 11.02
C TYR A 77 -3.00 -14.32 12.43
N TYR A 78 -2.98 -13.03 12.75
CA TYR A 78 -3.31 -12.52 14.09
C TYR A 78 -4.41 -11.47 14.00
N CYS A 79 -5.35 -11.52 14.93
CA CYS A 79 -6.18 -10.36 15.24
C CYS A 79 -5.34 -9.35 16.06
N GLU A 80 -5.82 -8.11 16.15
CA GLU A 80 -5.15 -7.02 16.87
C GLU A 80 -4.72 -7.44 18.28
N GLY A 81 -5.61 -8.05 19.08
CA GLY A 81 -5.29 -8.45 20.45
C GLY A 81 -4.16 -9.49 20.57
N HIS A 82 -4.17 -10.54 19.75
CA HIS A 82 -3.09 -11.55 19.78
C HIS A 82 -1.80 -11.06 19.13
N PHE A 83 -1.88 -10.09 18.22
CA PHE A 83 -0.69 -9.43 17.69
C PHE A 83 -0.02 -8.57 18.78
N GLU A 84 -0.80 -7.79 19.54
CA GLU A 84 -0.30 -7.02 20.69
C GLU A 84 0.37 -7.90 21.74
N ASP A 85 -0.15 -9.11 22.01
CA ASP A 85 0.49 -10.08 22.91
C ASP A 85 1.85 -10.58 22.38
N LEU A 86 2.07 -10.55 21.06
CA LEU A 86 3.31 -10.98 20.42
C LEU A 86 4.36 -9.87 20.34
N VAL A 87 3.93 -8.62 20.08
CA VAL A 87 4.82 -7.45 20.04
C VAL A 87 4.96 -6.75 21.40
N GLY A 88 4.20 -7.19 22.40
CA GLY A 88 4.19 -6.67 23.76
C GLY A 88 5.38 -7.15 24.62
N ASP A 89 6.30 -6.20 24.82
CA ASP A 89 7.55 -6.18 25.63
C ASP A 89 8.82 -6.76 24.98
#